data_AF-A0A957LCN1-F1
#
_entry.id   AF-A0A957LCN1-F1
#
_cell.length_a   1.000
_cell.length_b   1.000
_cell.length_c   1.000
_cell.angle_alpha   90.00
_cell.angle_beta   90.00
_cell.angle_gamma   90.00
#
_symmetry.space_group_name_H-M   'P 1'
#
loop_
_entity.id
_entity.type
_entity.pdbx_description
1 polymer ?
#
loop_
_entity_poly.entity_id
_entity_poly.type
_entity_poly.pdbx_seq_one_letter_code
_entity_poly.pdbx_strand_id
1 'polypeptide(L)'
;MLDLLKNKKVMRILGTMLVLALVFGLSNSAFAQEEGFSNDEIAFAIDNLTMFICAVLVLFMQAGFAMVEAGFNGGKNTINILFKNLMDMSIGGILYYLIGYGLMYPGAFNGIIGFAGVGIPAQEALDASYYPHFQTDFLFQVAFAATAATIVSGAVAGRMQFRSY
;
A
#
# COMPACT_ATOMS: atom_id res chain seq x y z
N MET A 1 15.80 -44.44 -47.00
CA MET A 1 15.48 -44.12 -45.58
C MET A 1 15.31 -45.37 -44.72
N LEU A 2 14.76 -46.47 -45.25
CA LEU A 2 14.57 -47.74 -44.52
C LEU A 2 15.86 -48.54 -44.24
N ASP A 3 16.95 -48.35 -45.00
CA ASP A 3 18.20 -49.11 -44.79
C ASP A 3 19.01 -48.67 -43.57
N LEU A 4 18.84 -47.42 -43.11
CA LEU A 4 19.54 -46.89 -41.93
C LEU A 4 19.00 -47.51 -40.62
N LEU A 5 17.72 -47.90 -40.59
CA LEU A 5 17.08 -48.54 -39.44
C LEU A 5 17.53 -49.99 -39.22
N LYS A 6 18.09 -50.65 -40.24
CA LYS A 6 18.57 -52.03 -40.15
C LYS A 6 19.98 -52.13 -39.52
N ASN A 7 20.69 -51.01 -39.38
CA ASN A 7 22.03 -50.98 -38.81
C ASN A 7 21.96 -50.91 -37.27
N LYS A 8 22.30 -52.03 -36.60
CA LYS A 8 22.27 -52.17 -35.14
C LYS A 8 23.08 -51.09 -34.40
N LYS A 9 24.14 -50.53 -35.00
CA LYS A 9 24.91 -49.43 -34.38
C LYS A 9 24.15 -48.11 -34.41
N VAL A 10 23.49 -47.80 -35.53
CA VAL A 10 22.69 -46.57 -35.70
C VAL A 10 21.44 -46.59 -34.81
N MET A 11 20.80 -47.75 -34.67
CA MET A 11 19.65 -47.94 -33.78
C MET A 11 20.01 -47.77 -32.29
N ARG A 12 21.22 -48.19 -31.88
CA ARG A 12 21.74 -47.96 -30.53
C ARG A 12 22.04 -46.48 -30.27
N ILE A 13 22.65 -45.78 -31.23
CA ILE A 13 22.97 -44.34 -31.11
C ILE A 13 21.70 -43.50 -31.04
N LEU A 14 20.71 -43.77 -31.89
CA LEU A 14 19.39 -43.13 -31.84
C LEU A 14 18.67 -43.41 -30.52
N GLY A 15 18.72 -44.65 -30.01
CA GLY A 15 18.17 -45.01 -28.71
C GLY A 15 18.83 -44.26 -27.56
N THR A 16 20.16 -44.13 -27.56
CA THR A 16 20.89 -43.36 -26.54
C THR A 16 20.61 -41.87 -26.61
N MET A 17 20.46 -41.28 -27.81
CA MET A 17 20.07 -39.87 -27.93
C MET A 17 18.64 -39.62 -27.42
N LEU A 18 17.72 -40.57 -27.67
CA LEU A 18 16.34 -40.46 -27.21
C LEU A 18 16.23 -40.61 -25.69
N VAL A 19 17.03 -41.48 -25.07
CA VAL A 19 17.15 -41.58 -23.61
C VAL A 19 17.79 -40.32 -23.02
N LEU A 20 18.83 -39.75 -23.65
CA LEU A 20 19.42 -38.49 -23.20
C LEU A 20 18.42 -37.33 -23.27
N ALA A 21 17.64 -37.24 -24.35
CA ALA A 21 16.59 -36.24 -24.51
C ALA A 21 15.47 -36.40 -23.46
N LEU A 22 15.12 -37.62 -23.10
CA LEU A 22 14.16 -37.91 -22.02
C LEU A 22 14.70 -37.54 -20.64
N VAL A 23 15.98 -37.81 -20.36
CA VAL A 23 16.63 -37.42 -19.10
C VAL A 23 16.73 -35.90 -19.00
N PHE A 24 17.14 -35.19 -20.06
CA PHE A 24 17.15 -33.73 -20.09
C PHE A 24 15.74 -33.11 -20.00
N GLY A 25 14.74 -33.74 -20.61
CA GLY A 25 13.34 -33.31 -20.52
C GLY A 25 12.75 -33.47 -19.11
N LEU A 26 13.07 -34.57 -18.43
CA LEU A 26 12.66 -34.83 -17.04
C LEU A 26 13.41 -33.95 -16.03
N SER A 27 14.67 -33.58 -16.31
CA SER A 27 15.41 -32.63 -15.47
C SER A 27 14.76 -31.25 -15.45
N ASN A 28 14.16 -30.78 -16.57
CA ASN A 28 13.42 -29.52 -16.57
C ASN A 28 12.17 -29.56 -15.69
N SER A 29 11.45 -30.70 -15.62
CA SER A 29 10.31 -30.85 -14.70
C SER A 29 10.71 -30.98 -13.23
N ALA A 30 11.94 -31.44 -12.93
CA ALA A 30 12.44 -31.55 -11.56
C ALA A 30 12.88 -30.21 -10.94
N PHE A 31 13.13 -29.18 -11.77
CA PHE A 31 13.41 -27.80 -11.33
C PHE A 31 12.19 -26.87 -11.38
N ALA A 32 11.01 -27.38 -11.74
CA ALA A 32 9.82 -26.56 -12.00
C ALA A 32 8.73 -26.65 -10.92
N GLN A 33 9.05 -27.11 -9.71
CA GLN A 33 8.07 -27.10 -8.62
C GLN A 33 8.73 -26.80 -7.27
N GLU A 34 9.05 -25.53 -7.06
CA GLU A 34 8.77 -24.90 -5.78
C GLU A 34 7.45 -24.17 -6.02
N GLU A 35 6.40 -24.41 -5.23
CA GLU A 35 5.27 -23.47 -5.19
C GLU A 35 5.77 -22.18 -4.54
N GLY A 36 6.55 -21.42 -5.31
CA GLY A 36 6.91 -20.06 -5.00
C GLY A 36 5.67 -19.18 -5.13
N PHE A 37 5.55 -18.19 -4.25
CA PHE A 37 4.51 -17.16 -4.33
C PHE A 37 4.33 -16.68 -5.77
N SER A 38 3.07 -16.53 -6.21
CA SER A 38 2.78 -16.01 -7.55
C SER A 38 3.43 -14.64 -7.71
N ASN A 39 3.87 -14.28 -8.92
CA ASN A 39 4.41 -12.94 -9.20
C ASN A 39 3.42 -11.84 -8.77
N ASP A 40 2.12 -12.11 -8.84
CA ASP A 40 1.06 -11.20 -8.42
C ASP A 40 1.00 -11.01 -6.89
N GLU A 41 1.27 -12.08 -6.13
CA GLU A 41 1.33 -12.03 -4.66
C GLU A 41 2.57 -11.26 -4.18
N ILE A 42 3.71 -11.45 -4.87
CA ILE A 42 4.94 -10.72 -4.59
C ILE A 42 4.75 -9.24 -4.91
N ALA A 43 4.16 -8.91 -6.05
CA ALA A 43 3.86 -7.53 -6.43
C ALA A 43 2.91 -6.87 -5.41
N PHE A 44 1.82 -7.54 -5.04
CA PHE A 44 0.88 -7.05 -4.03
C PHE A 44 1.56 -6.78 -2.69
N ALA A 45 2.42 -7.69 -2.22
CA ALA A 45 3.15 -7.51 -0.97
C ALA A 45 4.12 -6.31 -1.03
N ILE A 46 4.84 -6.15 -2.13
CA ILE A 46 5.76 -5.02 -2.34
C ILE A 46 4.98 -3.70 -2.38
N ASP A 47 3.89 -3.63 -3.14
CA ASP A 47 3.09 -2.41 -3.27
C ASP A 47 2.49 -1.98 -1.92
N ASN A 48 1.99 -2.93 -1.13
CA ASN A 48 1.51 -2.67 0.23
C ASN A 48 2.63 -2.21 1.16
N LEU A 49 3.80 -2.86 1.10
CA LEU A 49 4.94 -2.46 1.93
C LEU A 49 5.42 -1.05 1.57
N THR A 50 5.56 -0.76 0.29
CA THR A 50 5.96 0.57 -0.19
C THR A 50 4.94 1.62 0.23
N MET A 51 3.63 1.35 0.06
CA MET A 51 2.59 2.28 0.48
C MET A 51 2.58 2.50 2.00
N PHE A 52 2.80 1.45 2.79
CA PHE A 52 2.92 1.56 4.25
C PHE A 52 4.11 2.44 4.65
N ILE A 53 5.29 2.25 4.03
CA ILE A 53 6.46 3.10 4.26
C ILE A 53 6.16 4.55 3.89
N CYS A 54 5.53 4.79 2.73
CA CYS A 54 5.11 6.12 2.33
C CYS A 54 4.13 6.75 3.32
N ALA A 55 3.16 5.99 3.84
CA ALA A 55 2.23 6.47 4.86
C ALA A 55 2.94 6.93 6.13
N VAL A 56 3.92 6.14 6.61
CA VAL A 56 4.75 6.51 7.77
C VAL A 56 5.55 7.79 7.51
N LEU A 57 6.15 7.94 6.32
CA LEU A 57 6.87 9.17 5.95
C LEU A 57 5.95 10.40 5.95
N VAL A 58 4.70 10.26 5.50
CA VAL A 58 3.71 11.35 5.55
C VAL A 58 3.31 11.64 7.00
N LEU A 59 3.17 10.63 7.86
CA LEU A 59 2.93 10.86 9.30
C LEU A 59 4.07 11.67 9.96
N PHE A 60 5.31 11.47 9.54
CA PHE A 60 6.43 12.30 10.00
C PHE A 60 6.29 13.78 9.60
N MET A 61 5.46 14.13 8.62
CA MET A 61 5.16 15.53 8.30
C MET A 61 4.47 16.24 9.46
N GLN A 62 3.70 15.54 10.31
CA GLN A 62 3.05 16.14 11.48
C GLN A 62 4.08 16.77 12.43
N ALA A 63 5.16 16.04 12.71
CA ALA A 63 6.27 16.56 13.50
C ALA A 63 6.99 17.73 12.79
N GLY A 64 7.10 17.67 11.46
CA GLY A 64 7.61 18.76 10.64
C GLY A 64 6.81 20.06 10.78
N PHE A 65 5.48 19.98 10.64
CA PHE A 65 4.58 21.13 10.81
C PHE A 65 4.64 21.68 12.23
N ALA A 66 4.64 20.82 13.24
CA ALA A 66 4.77 21.24 14.64
C ALA A 66 6.02 22.08 14.87
N MET A 67 7.17 21.67 14.33
CA MET A 67 8.43 22.41 14.46
C MET A 67 8.41 23.74 13.70
N VAL A 68 7.86 23.75 12.49
CA VAL A 68 7.78 24.96 11.65
C VAL A 68 6.85 26.00 12.27
N GLU A 69 5.66 25.58 12.73
CA GLU A 69 4.69 26.47 13.35
C GLU A 69 5.16 26.97 14.72
N ALA A 70 5.82 26.12 15.51
CA ALA A 70 6.45 26.54 16.76
C ALA A 70 7.61 27.52 16.51
N GLY A 71 8.39 27.32 15.45
CA GLY A 71 9.54 28.15 15.09
C GLY A 71 9.18 29.54 14.56
N PHE A 72 8.06 29.68 13.84
CA PHE A 72 7.60 30.97 13.33
C PHE A 72 6.78 31.79 14.33
N ASN A 73 6.41 31.21 15.48
CA ASN A 73 5.64 31.88 16.52
C ASN A 73 6.48 32.14 17.77
N GLY A 74 6.10 33.16 18.55
CA GLY A 74 6.78 33.47 19.80
C GLY A 74 6.60 32.37 20.84
N GLY A 75 7.66 32.09 21.62
CA GLY A 75 7.72 31.02 22.63
C GLY A 75 6.56 30.98 23.62
N LYS A 76 5.95 32.13 23.92
CA LYS A 76 4.77 32.24 24.80
C LYS A 76 3.56 31.45 24.30
N ASN A 77 3.46 31.19 22.99
CA ASN A 77 2.32 30.52 22.36
C ASN A 77 2.67 29.11 21.84
N THR A 78 3.92 28.66 21.99
CA THR A 78 4.39 27.38 21.44
C THR A 78 3.60 26.18 21.97
N ILE A 79 3.27 26.16 23.27
CA ILE A 79 2.48 25.08 23.87
C ILE A 79 1.12 24.98 23.18
N ASN A 80 0.44 26.10 22.99
CA ASN A 80 -0.87 26.15 22.34
C ASN A 80 -0.81 25.64 20.88
N ILE A 81 0.28 25.91 20.18
CA ILE A 81 0.49 25.47 18.78
C ILE A 81 0.74 23.96 18.73
N LEU A 82 1.62 23.44 19.59
CA LEU A 82 1.91 22.00 19.65
C LEU A 82 0.66 21.18 19.99
N PHE A 83 -0.20 21.68 20.89
CA PHE A 83 -1.46 21.02 21.20
C PHE A 83 -2.43 20.98 20.01
N LYS A 84 -2.46 22.01 19.15
CA LYS A 84 -3.31 22.01 17.95
C LYS A 84 -2.86 20.96 16.94
N ASN A 85 -1.55 20.89 16.68
CA ASN A 85 -1.00 19.89 15.78
C ASN A 85 -1.27 18.44 16.27
N LEU A 86 -1.15 18.21 17.58
CA LEU A 86 -1.52 16.91 18.18
C LEU A 86 -3.03 16.60 18.01
N MET A 87 -3.88 17.62 18.18
CA MET A 87 -5.33 17.48 18.00
C MET A 87 -5.72 17.21 16.55
N ASP A 88 -5.04 17.81 15.58
CA ASP A 88 -5.28 17.53 14.16
C ASP A 88 -5.01 16.08 13.81
N MET A 89 -3.92 15.54 14.33
CA MET A 89 -3.60 14.13 14.13
C MET A 89 -4.61 13.22 14.83
N SER A 90 -5.01 13.56 16.05
CA SER A 90 -5.85 12.69 16.88
C SER A 90 -7.33 12.76 16.46
N ILE A 91 -7.92 13.96 16.47
CA ILE A 91 -9.32 14.17 16.11
C ILE A 91 -9.50 14.09 14.60
N GLY A 92 -8.59 14.64 13.80
CA GLY A 92 -8.66 14.52 12.35
C GLY A 92 -8.60 13.06 11.89
N GLY A 93 -7.79 12.24 12.54
CA GLY A 93 -7.76 10.79 12.28
C GLY A 93 -9.09 10.10 12.61
N ILE A 94 -9.69 10.41 13.76
CA ILE A 94 -10.99 9.85 14.16
C ILE A 94 -12.12 10.32 13.23
N LEU A 95 -12.16 11.61 12.88
CA LEU A 95 -13.16 12.16 11.96
C LEU A 95 -13.01 11.58 10.56
N TYR A 96 -11.78 11.39 10.11
CA TYR A 96 -11.51 10.74 8.83
C TYR A 96 -11.96 9.28 8.83
N TYR A 97 -11.74 8.54 9.92
CA TYR A 97 -12.29 7.19 10.08
C TYR A 97 -13.83 7.18 10.06
N LEU A 98 -14.46 8.11 10.76
CA LEU A 98 -15.92 8.11 10.90
C LEU A 98 -16.66 8.54 9.63
N ILE A 99 -16.16 9.57 8.95
CA ILE A 99 -16.88 10.21 7.84
C ILE A 99 -15.98 10.37 6.60
N GLY A 100 -14.72 10.74 6.78
CA GLY A 100 -13.82 11.08 5.68
C GLY A 100 -13.58 9.95 4.68
N TYR A 101 -13.31 8.74 5.17
CA TYR A 101 -13.07 7.57 4.31
C TYR A 101 -14.31 7.22 3.49
N GLY A 102 -15.49 7.23 4.12
CA GLY A 102 -16.77 6.95 3.46
C GLY A 102 -17.19 8.00 2.42
N LEU A 103 -16.77 9.26 2.59
CA LEU A 103 -16.97 10.31 1.58
C LEU A 103 -16.00 10.18 0.41
N MET A 104 -14.76 9.77 0.66
CA MET A 104 -13.73 9.65 -0.37
C MET A 104 -13.93 8.43 -1.27
N TYR A 105 -14.42 7.32 -0.69
CA TYR A 105 -14.71 6.09 -1.40
C TYR A 105 -16.20 5.72 -1.34
N PRO A 106 -17.09 6.45 -2.04
CA PRO A 106 -18.53 6.26 -1.95
C PRO A 106 -19.08 4.99 -2.62
N GLY A 107 -18.22 4.19 -3.28
CA GLY A 107 -18.63 3.00 -4.04
C GLY A 107 -19.38 3.37 -5.33
N ALA A 108 -20.40 2.58 -5.68
CA ALA A 108 -21.22 2.83 -6.87
C ALA A 108 -22.18 3.99 -6.64
N PHE A 109 -21.89 5.14 -7.23
CA PHE A 109 -22.71 6.35 -7.12
C PHE A 109 -22.83 7.07 -8.47
N ASN A 110 -23.93 7.79 -8.66
CA ASN A 110 -24.40 8.31 -9.95
C ASN A 110 -24.46 9.87 -9.98
N GLY A 111 -23.60 10.59 -9.22
CA GLY A 111 -23.69 12.05 -9.05
C GLY A 111 -22.48 12.75 -8.42
N ILE A 112 -22.71 13.83 -7.63
CA ILE A 112 -21.68 14.74 -7.05
C ILE A 112 -21.21 14.41 -5.61
N ILE A 113 -22.08 13.89 -4.72
CA ILE A 113 -21.72 13.50 -3.33
C ILE A 113 -22.27 12.11 -3.02
N GLY A 114 -21.39 11.18 -2.62
CA GLY A 114 -21.77 9.87 -2.10
C GLY A 114 -21.15 9.62 -0.72
N PHE A 115 -21.75 8.69 0.04
CA PHE A 115 -21.26 8.28 1.35
C PHE A 115 -21.40 6.77 1.51
N ALA A 116 -20.27 6.06 1.61
CA ALA A 116 -20.24 4.59 1.70
C ALA A 116 -20.44 4.03 3.12
N GLY A 117 -20.65 4.89 4.12
CA GLY A 117 -20.82 4.50 5.52
C GLY A 117 -19.63 4.89 6.40
N VAL A 118 -19.68 4.42 7.64
CA VAL A 118 -18.72 4.75 8.70
C VAL A 118 -17.66 3.65 8.81
N GLY A 119 -16.39 4.04 8.85
CA GLY A 119 -15.27 3.12 9.05
C GLY A 119 -14.72 2.49 7.76
N ILE A 120 -13.78 1.57 7.95
CA ILE A 120 -13.12 0.84 6.87
C ILE A 120 -13.93 -0.43 6.58
N PRO A 121 -14.30 -0.72 5.33
CA PRO A 121 -15.05 -1.93 5.00
C PRO A 121 -14.24 -3.18 5.37
N ALA A 122 -14.92 -4.14 6.00
CA ALA A 122 -14.38 -5.47 6.26
C ALA A 122 -14.54 -6.32 4.99
N GLN A 123 -13.61 -6.20 4.04
CA GLN A 123 -13.55 -7.12 2.90
C GLN A 123 -12.64 -8.31 3.27
N GLU A 124 -13.14 -9.52 3.04
CA GLU A 124 -12.38 -10.75 3.16
C GLU A 124 -11.35 -10.90 2.02
N ALA A 125 -10.16 -11.34 2.41
CA ALA A 125 -9.10 -11.96 1.63
C ALA A 125 -9.05 -11.74 0.10
N LEU A 126 -7.97 -11.05 -0.32
CA LEU A 126 -7.12 -11.45 -1.45
C LEU A 126 -7.85 -11.74 -2.78
N ASP A 127 -8.58 -10.77 -3.30
CA ASP A 127 -8.48 -10.60 -4.75
C ASP A 127 -7.22 -9.75 -4.94
N ALA A 128 -6.17 -10.33 -5.52
CA ALA A 128 -4.93 -9.63 -5.90
C ALA A 128 -5.19 -8.64 -7.05
N SER A 129 -6.30 -7.91 -6.96
CA SER A 129 -6.57 -6.74 -7.74
C SER A 129 -5.48 -5.71 -7.46
N TYR A 130 -5.19 -4.90 -8.47
CA TYR A 130 -4.16 -3.86 -8.56
C TYR A 130 -4.16 -2.79 -7.43
N TYR A 131 -5.00 -2.93 -6.42
CA TYR A 131 -5.19 -1.96 -5.35
C TYR A 131 -4.53 -2.46 -4.04
N PRO A 132 -3.77 -1.59 -3.36
CA PRO A 132 -3.27 -1.86 -2.01
C PRO A 132 -4.38 -2.22 -1.04
N HIS A 133 -4.04 -2.95 0.00
CA HIS A 133 -4.99 -3.38 1.03
C HIS A 133 -5.69 -2.17 1.67
N PHE A 134 -7.00 -2.29 1.92
CA PHE A 134 -7.84 -1.19 2.41
C PHE A 134 -7.31 -0.53 3.69
N GLN A 135 -6.64 -1.30 4.55
CA GLN A 135 -6.02 -0.77 5.77
C GLN A 135 -4.77 0.08 5.48
N THR A 136 -3.96 -0.33 4.51
CA THR A 136 -2.75 0.40 4.10
C THR A 136 -3.15 1.68 3.38
N ASP A 137 -4.14 1.62 2.49
CA ASP A 137 -4.69 2.80 1.84
C ASP A 137 -5.33 3.75 2.87
N PHE A 138 -6.14 3.24 3.81
CA PHE A 138 -6.67 4.08 4.90
C PHE A 138 -5.57 4.81 5.67
N LEU A 139 -4.49 4.11 6.05
CA LEU A 139 -3.37 4.70 6.78
C LEU A 139 -2.66 5.78 5.97
N PHE A 140 -2.49 5.56 4.67
CA PHE A 140 -1.91 6.55 3.77
C PHE A 140 -2.81 7.80 3.68
N GLN A 141 -4.10 7.60 3.49
CA GLN A 141 -5.03 8.70 3.25
C GLN A 141 -5.36 9.50 4.51
N VAL A 142 -5.45 8.85 5.68
CA VAL A 142 -5.61 9.55 6.96
C VAL A 142 -4.41 10.45 7.26
N ALA A 143 -3.20 10.04 6.85
CA ALA A 143 -2.00 10.88 7.01
C ALA A 143 -2.07 12.15 6.14
N PHE A 144 -2.60 12.06 4.91
CA PHE A 144 -2.84 13.24 4.06
C PHE A 144 -3.97 14.13 4.60
N ALA A 145 -5.07 13.53 5.08
CA ALA A 145 -6.17 14.28 5.65
C ALA A 145 -5.75 15.04 6.92
N ALA A 146 -4.99 14.39 7.82
CA ALA A 146 -4.41 15.03 8.99
C ALA A 146 -3.42 16.14 8.60
N THR A 147 -2.65 15.95 7.54
CA THR A 147 -1.73 16.97 7.01
C THR A 147 -2.49 18.18 6.45
N ALA A 148 -3.59 17.95 5.74
CA ALA A 148 -4.43 19.04 5.26
C ALA A 148 -5.06 19.83 6.43
N ALA A 149 -5.50 19.14 7.49
CA ALA A 149 -6.02 19.79 8.69
C ALA A 149 -4.98 20.68 9.36
N THR A 150 -3.72 20.21 9.49
CA THR A 150 -2.69 20.98 10.19
C THR A 150 -2.22 22.24 9.45
N ILE A 151 -2.36 22.29 8.11
CA ILE A 151 -2.12 23.53 7.34
C ILE A 151 -3.07 24.65 7.80
N VAL A 152 -4.31 24.31 8.15
CA VAL A 152 -5.28 25.29 8.69
C VAL A 152 -4.80 25.80 10.05
N SER A 153 -4.25 24.93 10.88
CA SER A 153 -3.66 25.25 12.19
C SER A 153 -2.51 26.26 12.08
N GLY A 154 -1.64 26.10 11.10
CA GLY A 154 -0.56 27.03 10.80
C GLY A 154 -1.05 28.40 10.32
N ALA A 155 -2.11 28.44 9.50
CA ALA A 155 -2.68 29.69 8.99
C ALA A 155 -3.27 30.59 10.09
N VAL A 156 -3.77 29.98 11.16
CA VAL A 156 -4.42 30.65 12.31
C VAL A 156 -3.55 30.68 13.56
N ALA A 157 -2.28 30.29 13.42
CA ALA A 157 -1.32 30.21 14.52
C ALA A 157 -1.12 31.58 15.19
N GLY A 158 -0.94 31.55 16.51
CA GLY A 158 -0.66 32.74 17.32
C GLY A 158 -1.85 33.66 17.64
N ARG A 159 -3.02 33.51 17.00
CA ARG A 159 -4.20 34.36 17.25
C ARG A 159 -5.46 33.63 17.75
N MET A 160 -5.61 32.34 17.47
CA MET A 160 -6.75 31.54 17.97
C MET A 160 -6.46 30.82 19.29
N GLN A 161 -7.42 30.87 20.21
CA GLN A 161 -7.41 30.09 21.44
C GLN A 161 -7.68 28.60 21.15
N PHE A 162 -7.08 27.70 21.94
CA PHE A 162 -7.25 26.25 21.79
C PHE A 162 -8.71 25.81 21.84
N ARG A 163 -9.53 26.46 22.67
CA ARG A 163 -10.93 26.05 22.89
C ARG A 163 -11.86 26.34 21.71
N SER A 164 -11.45 27.26 20.84
CA SER A 164 -12.16 27.60 19.60
C SER A 164 -11.61 26.84 18.40
N TYR A 165 -10.45 26.20 18.57
CA TYR A 165 -9.83 25.33 17.61
C TYR A 165 -10.50 23.95 17.70
#